data_AF-A0A7R7GW14-F1
#
_entry.id   AF-A0A7R7GW14-F1
#
_cell.length_a   1.000
_cell.length_b   1.000
_cell.length_c   1.000
_cell.angle_alpha   90.00
_cell.angle_beta   90.00
_cell.angle_gamma   90.00
#
_symmetry.space_group_name_H-M   'P 1'
#
loop_
_entity.id
_entity.type
_entity.pdbx_description
1 polymer ?
#
loop_
_entity_poly.entity_id
_entity_poly.type
_entity_poly.pdbx_seq_one_letter_code
_entity_poly.pdbx_strand_id
1 'polypeptide(L)'
;MPGYWCEVHHTDNWARGGHTNIDKLTLACQPDHTLAEQGWRTIKNTNGQTHWIPPPHLDHGQPQTNNYHHPERFFDDDGDTG
;
A
#
# COMPACT_ATOMS: atom_id res chain seq x y z
N MET A 1 10.87 6.61 2.09
CA MET A 1 11.60 6.21 0.86
C MET A 1 11.23 7.18 -0.25
N PRO A 2 12.19 7.80 -0.95
CA PRO A 2 11.87 8.64 -2.12
C PRO A 2 11.28 7.80 -3.26
N GLY A 3 10.30 8.34 -3.99
CA GLY A 3 9.66 7.62 -5.11
C GLY A 3 10.62 7.20 -6.24
N TYR A 4 11.74 7.91 -6.40
CA TYR A 4 12.78 7.57 -7.39
C TYR A 4 13.50 6.25 -7.09
N TRP A 5 13.40 5.73 -5.86
CA TRP A 5 13.96 4.43 -5.45
C TRP A 5 12.88 3.36 -5.29
N CYS A 6 11.69 3.63 -5.82
CA CYS A 6 10.60 2.67 -5.86
C CYS A 6 10.45 2.09 -7.26
N GLU A 7 10.02 0.84 -7.29
CA GLU A 7 9.52 0.16 -8.48
C GLU A 7 8.00 0.20 -8.49
N VAL A 8 7.43 0.05 -9.68
CA VAL A 8 6.00 -0.14 -9.87
C VAL A 8 5.68 -1.63 -9.66
N HIS A 9 4.80 -1.91 -8.72
CA HIS A 9 4.27 -3.23 -8.39
C HIS A 9 2.80 -3.32 -8.83
N HIS A 10 2.44 -4.39 -9.55
CA HIS A 10 1.06 -4.67 -9.90
C HIS A 10 0.32 -5.33 -8.73
N THR A 11 -0.82 -4.75 -8.35
CA THR A 11 -1.71 -5.32 -7.32
C THR A 11 -2.31 -6.67 -7.74
N ASP A 12 -2.58 -6.82 -9.03
CA ASP A 12 -2.92 -8.08 -9.69
C ASP A 12 -1.67 -8.58 -10.43
N ASN A 13 -1.15 -9.76 -10.10
CA ASN A 13 0.16 -10.23 -10.60
C ASN A 13 0.27 -10.11 -12.14
N TRP A 14 1.32 -9.44 -12.61
CA TRP A 14 1.58 -9.19 -14.03
C TRP A 14 1.56 -10.47 -14.87
N ALA A 15 2.21 -11.54 -14.41
CA ALA A 15 2.31 -12.81 -15.13
C ALA A 15 0.96 -13.52 -15.29
N ARG A 16 -0.07 -13.08 -14.55
CA ARG A 16 -1.46 -13.58 -14.64
C ARG A 16 -2.37 -12.63 -15.44
N GLY A 17 -1.81 -11.66 -16.15
CA GLY A 17 -2.57 -10.69 -16.95
C GLY A 17 -2.98 -9.43 -16.18
N GLY A 18 -2.26 -9.06 -15.12
CA GLY A 18 -2.49 -7.82 -14.38
C GLY A 18 -2.42 -6.58 -15.28
N HIS A 19 -3.37 -5.66 -15.11
CA HIS A 19 -3.44 -4.44 -15.91
C HIS A 19 -2.46 -3.36 -15.42
N THR A 20 -1.89 -2.61 -16.35
CA THR A 20 -1.07 -1.42 -16.06
C THR A 20 -1.97 -0.17 -16.01
N ASN A 21 -2.86 -0.12 -15.03
CA ASN A 21 -3.76 1.01 -14.78
C ASN A 21 -3.38 1.72 -13.48
N ILE A 22 -3.63 3.02 -13.34
CA ILE A 22 -3.21 3.80 -12.17
C ILE A 22 -3.79 3.29 -10.83
N ASP A 23 -4.96 2.65 -10.89
CA ASP A 23 -5.67 2.01 -9.78
C ASP A 23 -5.23 0.55 -9.53
N LYS A 24 -4.43 -0.02 -10.44
CA LYS A 24 -3.90 -1.40 -10.35
C LYS A 24 -2.41 -1.47 -10.01
N LEU A 25 -1.80 -0.32 -9.76
CA LEU A 25 -0.37 -0.19 -9.49
C LEU A 25 -0.12 0.43 -8.11
N THR A 26 0.99 0.04 -7.49
CA THR A 26 1.53 0.67 -6.27
C THR A 26 3.04 0.81 -6.35
N LEU A 27 3.61 1.71 -5.56
CA LEU A 27 5.06 1.86 -5.42
C LEU A 27 5.58 1.00 -4.28
N ALA A 28 6.68 0.30 -4.52
CA ALA A 28 7.39 -0.53 -3.55
C ALA A 28 8.90 -0.35 -3.70
N CYS A 29 9.68 -0.36 -2.61
CA CYS A 29 11.13 -0.45 -2.76
C CYS A 29 11.53 -1.88 -3.19
N GLN A 30 12.70 -2.07 -3.80
CA GLN A 30 13.10 -3.39 -4.33
C GLN A 30 12.98 -4.55 -3.32
N PRO A 31 13.47 -4.42 -2.06
CA PRO A 31 13.28 -5.48 -1.06
C PRO A 31 11.81 -5.80 -0.78
N ASP A 32 10.99 -4.76 -0.56
CA ASP A 32 9.56 -4.93 -0.26
C ASP A 32 8.80 -5.47 -1.45
N HIS A 33 9.16 -5.08 -2.68
CA HIS A 33 8.56 -5.62 -3.91
C HIS A 33 8.82 -7.12 -4.02
N THR A 34 10.04 -7.56 -3.69
CA THR A 34 10.39 -8.99 -3.66
C THR A 34 9.58 -9.77 -2.61
N LEU A 35 9.30 -9.15 -1.47
CA LEU A 35 8.47 -9.73 -0.41
C LEU A 35 6.97 -9.68 -0.73
N ALA A 36 6.53 -8.69 -1.53
CA ALA A 36 5.14 -8.56 -1.97
C ALA A 36 4.69 -9.80 -2.76
N GLU A 37 5.59 -10.43 -3.50
CA GLU A 37 5.33 -11.67 -4.24
C GLU A 37 5.37 -12.93 -3.33
N GLN A 38 5.68 -12.79 -2.03
CA GLN A 38 5.86 -13.89 -1.06
C GLN A 38 4.76 -13.91 0.00
N GLY A 39 3.50 -13.89 -0.44
CA GLY A 39 2.33 -14.09 0.43
C GLY A 39 1.75 -12.80 1.04
N TRP A 40 2.41 -11.66 0.85
CA TRP A 40 1.79 -10.36 1.02
C TRP A 40 0.86 -10.05 -0.17
N ARG A 41 -0.14 -9.21 0.04
CA ARG A 41 -1.04 -8.75 -1.02
C ARG A 41 -1.19 -7.24 -0.96
N THR A 42 -1.24 -6.60 -2.12
CA THR A 42 -1.52 -5.17 -2.21
C THR A 42 -2.88 -4.91 -2.85
N ILE A 43 -3.66 -4.00 -2.28
CA ILE A 43 -4.99 -3.62 -2.81
C ILE A 43 -5.07 -2.09 -2.83
N LYS A 44 -5.61 -1.52 -3.91
CA LYS A 44 -6.00 -0.12 -3.97
C LYS A 44 -7.39 0.06 -3.37
N ASN A 45 -7.54 0.88 -2.34
CA ASN A 45 -8.86 1.20 -1.79
C ASN A 45 -9.55 2.31 -2.62
N THR A 46 -10.82 2.60 -2.31
CA THR A 46 -11.62 3.64 -3.00
C THR A 46 -11.06 5.05 -2.83
N ASN A 47 -10.21 5.27 -1.82
CA ASN A 47 -9.55 6.54 -1.54
C ASN A 47 -8.18 6.64 -2.25
N GLY A 48 -7.84 5.67 -3.12
CA GLY A 48 -6.59 5.64 -3.87
C GLY A 48 -5.36 5.22 -3.05
N GLN A 49 -5.53 4.79 -1.79
CA GLN A 49 -4.45 4.34 -0.93
C GLN A 49 -4.14 2.87 -1.18
N THR A 50 -2.86 2.50 -1.05
CA THR A 50 -2.43 1.10 -1.09
C THR A 50 -2.53 0.49 0.30
N HIS A 51 -3.29 -0.59 0.40
CA HIS A 51 -3.32 -1.50 1.55
C HIS A 51 -2.30 -2.61 1.34
N TRP A 52 -1.47 -2.86 2.34
CA TRP A 52 -0.53 -3.95 2.44
C TRP A 52 -1.08 -4.99 3.41
N ILE A 53 -1.57 -6.10 2.86
CA ILE A 53 -2.21 -7.17 3.62
C ILE A 53 -1.17 -8.26 3.88
N PRO A 54 -0.85 -8.55 5.16
CA PRO A 54 0.10 -9.59 5.52
C PRO A 54 -0.46 -10.99 5.24
N PRO A 55 0.41 -12.01 5.13
CA PRO A 55 -0.04 -13.39 5.24
C PRO A 55 -0.60 -13.67 6.65
N PRO A 56 -1.53 -14.65 6.82
CA PRO A 56 -2.29 -14.82 8.06
C PRO A 56 -1.46 -14.97 9.35
N HIS A 57 -0.25 -15.53 9.26
CA HIS A 57 0.63 -15.71 10.41
C HIS A 57 1.35 -14.42 10.86
N LEU A 58 1.29 -13.36 10.05
CA LEU A 58 1.81 -12.02 10.34
C LEU A 58 0.68 -10.99 10.49
N ASP A 59 -0.58 -11.42 10.49
CA ASP A 59 -1.72 -10.54 10.75
C ASP A 59 -1.96 -10.42 12.26
N HIS A 60 -1.57 -9.28 12.81
CA HIS A 60 -1.73 -8.93 14.22
C HIS A 60 -2.67 -7.74 14.41
N GLY A 61 -3.44 -7.36 13.38
CA GLY A 61 -4.32 -6.18 13.42
C GLY A 61 -3.57 -4.85 13.25
N GLN A 62 -2.34 -4.86 12.73
CA GLN A 62 -1.59 -3.65 12.43
C GLN A 62 -2.25 -2.81 11.32
N PRO A 63 -1.98 -1.50 11.26
CA PRO A 63 -2.41 -0.67 10.14
C PRO A 63 -1.90 -1.21 8.80
N GLN A 64 -2.80 -1.31 7.81
CA GLN A 64 -2.47 -1.80 6.47
C GLN A 64 -2.07 -0.69 5.50
N THR A 65 -2.17 0.58 5.91
CA THR A 65 -1.84 1.74 5.08
C THR A 65 -0.63 2.49 5.63
N ASN A 66 0.29 2.91 4.76
CA ASN A 66 1.45 3.71 5.15
C ASN A 66 1.09 5.20 5.26
N ASN A 67 1.18 5.75 6.47
CA ASN A 67 0.94 7.17 6.77
C ASN A 67 2.23 7.99 6.99
N TYR A 68 3.42 7.42 6.78
CA TYR A 68 4.70 8.08 7.07
C TYR A 68 4.88 9.43 6.36
N HIS A 69 4.36 9.57 5.14
CA HIS A 69 4.42 10.79 4.35
C HIS A 69 3.16 11.67 4.45
N HIS A 70 2.26 11.32 5.38
CA HIS A 70 0.97 11.97 5.55
C HIS A 70 0.70 12.29 7.03
N PRO A 71 1.56 13.10 7.67
CA PRO A 71 1.41 13.46 9.08
C PRO A 71 0.07 14.15 9.37
N GLU A 72 -0.52 14.84 8.39
CA GLU A 72 -1.85 15.46 8.46
C GLU A 72 -2.95 14.48 8.90
N ARG A 73 -2.82 13.19 8.58
CA ARG A 73 -3.81 12.15 8.91
C ARG A 73 -3.81 11.74 10.39
N PHE A 74 -2.86 12.23 11.18
CA PHE A 74 -2.83 12.01 12.62
C PHE A 74 -3.45 13.20 13.40
N PHE A 75 -3.83 14.28 12.71
CA PHE A 75 -4.31 15.53 13.34
C PHE A 75 -5.83 15.74 13.27
N ASP A 76 -6.62 14.66 13.23
CA ASP A 76 -8.07 14.76 13.28
C ASP A 76 -8.60 14.31 14.66
N ASP A 77 -8.72 15.25 15.61
CA ASP A 77 -9.74 15.29 16.70
C ASP A 77 -9.60 16.57 17.59
N ASP A 78 -9.73 17.79 17.06
CA ASP A 78 -9.78 18.99 17.93
C ASP A 78 -10.49 20.22 17.31
N GLY A 79 -11.47 20.04 16.42
CA GLY A 79 -12.21 21.22 15.95
C GLY A 79 -13.27 21.00 14.90
N ASP A 80 -14.41 20.43 15.28
CA ASP A 80 -15.70 20.88 14.72
C ASP A 80 -16.88 20.52 15.65
N THR A 81 -17.07 21.31 16.71
CA THR A 81 -18.40 21.53 17.29
C THR A 81 -18.71 23.02 17.15
N GLY A 82 -19.23 23.41 16.00
CA GLY A 82 -19.96 24.66 15.79
C GLY A 82 -21.47 24.42 15.88
#